data_AF-A0A3L7LSG6-F1
#
_entry.id   AF-A0A3L7LSG6-F1
#
_cell.length_a   1.000
_cell.length_b   1.000
_cell.length_c   1.000
_cell.angle_alpha   90.00
_cell.angle_beta   90.00
_cell.angle_gamma   90.00
#
_symmetry.space_group_name_H-M   'P 1'
#
loop_
_entity.id
_entity.type
_entity.pdbx_description
1 polymer ?
#
loop_
_entity_poly.entity_id
_entity_poly.type
_entity_poly.pdbx_seq_one_letter_code
_entity_poly.pdbx_strand_id
1 'polypeptide(L)'
;MWLRMAAVKGVNVARAKEYLNKAADSAPLDTQALLKTVLTPRQHHRYQHCPPAELQAARRWLAQPGHQMLAITDSRYPRRLATLYCPPPALFVAGDPACLETRQLA
;
A
#
# COMPACT_ATOMS: atom_id res chain seq x y z
N MET A 1 4.67 -2.09 -7.35
CA MET A 1 4.53 -2.92 -6.14
C MET A 1 3.27 -2.57 -5.36
N TRP A 2 3.17 -1.35 -4.82
CA TRP A 2 2.05 -0.84 -4.01
C TRP A 2 0.65 -0.96 -4.62
N LEU A 3 0.51 -0.68 -5.91
CA LEU A 3 -0.77 -0.82 -6.63
C LEU A 3 -1.35 -2.24 -6.56
N ARG A 4 -0.49 -3.26 -6.69
CA ARG A 4 -0.88 -4.67 -6.56
C ARG A 4 -1.19 -5.03 -5.11
N MET A 5 -0.42 -4.50 -4.16
CA MET A 5 -0.68 -4.73 -2.72
C MET A 5 -2.00 -4.12 -2.26
N ALA A 6 -2.38 -2.95 -2.78
CA ALA A 6 -3.65 -2.32 -2.44
C ALA A 6 -4.88 -3.12 -2.92
N ALA A 7 -4.73 -3.92 -3.98
CA ALA A 7 -5.77 -4.82 -4.47
C ALA A 7 -5.96 -6.08 -3.59
N VAL A 8 -5.03 -6.36 -2.66
CA VAL A 8 -5.07 -7.54 -1.79
C VAL A 8 -5.74 -7.20 -0.46
N LYS A 9 -6.97 -7.70 -0.25
CA LYS A 9 -7.70 -7.54 1.03
C LYS A 9 -7.00 -8.30 2.18
N GLY A 10 -6.91 -7.67 3.35
CA GLY A 10 -6.54 -8.31 4.63
C GLY A 10 -5.04 -8.55 4.85
N VAL A 11 -4.15 -7.84 4.14
CA VAL A 11 -2.70 -7.97 4.34
C VAL A 11 -2.34 -7.54 5.76
N ASN A 12 -1.63 -8.39 6.50
CA ASN A 12 -1.16 -8.06 7.84
C ASN A 12 -0.06 -6.99 7.72
N VAL A 13 -0.33 -5.86 8.36
CA VAL A 13 0.38 -4.61 8.09
C VAL A 13 1.69 -4.52 8.86
N ALA A 14 1.80 -5.21 9.98
CA ALA A 14 3.07 -5.37 10.69
C ALA A 14 4.08 -6.09 9.79
N ARG A 15 3.65 -7.18 9.13
CA ARG A 15 4.49 -7.89 8.16
C ARG A 15 4.73 -7.05 6.90
N ALA A 16 3.74 -6.29 6.43
CA ALA A 16 3.92 -5.38 5.30
C ALA A 16 4.94 -4.26 5.61
N LYS A 17 4.88 -3.62 6.78
CA LYS A 17 5.87 -2.63 7.22
C LYS A 17 7.27 -3.23 7.31
N GLU A 18 7.40 -4.41 7.92
CA GLU A 18 8.69 -5.10 8.04
C GLU A 18 9.29 -5.47 6.68
N TYR A 19 8.45 -5.90 5.73
CA TYR A 19 8.84 -6.12 4.33
C TYR A 19 9.39 -4.86 3.67
N LEU A 20 8.71 -3.73 3.87
CA LEU A 20 9.03 -2.50 3.17
C LEU A 20 10.29 -1.83 3.73
N ASN A 21 10.51 -1.91 5.03
CA ASN A 21 11.77 -1.48 5.63
C ASN A 21 12.94 -2.30 5.05
N LYS A 22 12.78 -3.64 4.97
CA LYS A 22 13.82 -4.52 4.37
C LYS A 22 14.01 -4.30 2.87
N ALA A 23 12.97 -3.96 2.13
CA ALA A 23 13.03 -3.70 0.69
C ALA A 23 13.55 -2.29 0.34
N ALA A 24 13.40 -1.31 1.23
CA ALA A 24 13.93 0.04 1.06
C ALA A 24 15.44 0.12 1.37
N ASP A 25 15.93 -0.72 2.30
CA ASP A 25 17.33 -0.75 2.75
C ASP A 25 18.26 -1.63 1.89
N SER A 26 17.78 -2.30 0.84
CA SER A 26 18.58 -3.27 0.09
C SER A 26 18.39 -3.18 -1.42
N ALA A 27 19.51 -3.30 -2.14
CA ALA A 27 19.61 -3.55 -3.59
C ALA A 27 18.67 -4.70 -4.01
N PRO A 28 18.29 -4.85 -5.31
CA PRO A 28 17.04 -5.49 -5.72
C PRO A 28 16.90 -6.90 -5.16
N LEU A 29 16.28 -6.99 -3.98
CA LEU A 29 15.98 -8.22 -3.31
C LEU A 29 15.00 -9.00 -4.17
N ASP A 30 15.11 -10.31 -4.11
CA ASP A 30 14.22 -11.24 -4.79
C ASP A 30 12.80 -11.04 -4.24
N THR A 31 12.07 -10.15 -4.91
CA THR A 31 10.83 -9.54 -4.44
C THR A 31 9.77 -10.61 -4.21
N GLN A 32 9.86 -11.72 -4.94
CA GLN A 32 8.99 -12.88 -4.77
C GLN A 32 9.26 -13.67 -3.48
N ALA A 33 10.51 -13.85 -3.09
CA ALA A 33 10.85 -14.59 -1.87
C ALA A 33 10.31 -13.88 -0.62
N LEU A 34 10.41 -12.56 -0.59
CA LEU A 34 9.89 -11.73 0.49
C LEU A 34 8.36 -11.61 0.52
N LEU A 35 7.69 -11.60 -0.63
CA LEU A 35 6.22 -11.58 -0.65
C LEU A 35 5.61 -12.84 -0.02
N LYS A 36 6.27 -14.00 -0.14
CA LYS A 36 5.84 -15.27 0.47
C LYS A 36 5.94 -15.29 1.99
N THR A 37 6.80 -14.47 2.60
CA THR A 37 6.93 -14.40 4.08
C THR A 37 5.89 -13.48 4.71
N VAL A 38 5.30 -12.59 3.92
CA VAL A 38 4.43 -11.49 4.39
C VAL A 38 2.97 -11.72 4.02
N LEU A 39 2.74 -12.34 2.86
CA LEU A 39 1.42 -12.65 2.35
C LEU A 39 1.08 -14.12 2.62
N THR A 40 -0.17 -14.36 3.04
CA THR A 40 -0.71 -15.72 3.00
C THR A 40 -0.71 -16.25 1.55
N PRO A 41 -0.74 -17.57 1.30
CA PRO A 41 -0.76 -18.12 -0.06
C PRO A 41 -1.87 -17.55 -0.94
N ARG A 42 -3.07 -17.32 -0.36
CA ARG A 42 -4.22 -16.70 -1.05
C ARG A 42 -3.96 -15.24 -1.43
N GLN A 43 -3.26 -14.50 -0.59
CA GLN A 43 -2.87 -13.11 -0.84
C GLN A 43 -1.76 -13.01 -1.87
N HIS A 44 -0.79 -13.92 -1.82
CA HIS A 44 0.27 -14.03 -2.81
C HIS A 44 -0.30 -14.35 -4.21
N HIS A 45 -1.23 -15.31 -4.30
CA HIS A 45 -1.93 -15.62 -5.55
C HIS A 45 -2.67 -14.38 -6.09
N ARG A 46 -3.41 -13.64 -5.25
CA ARG A 46 -4.07 -12.40 -5.70
C ARG A 46 -3.08 -11.30 -6.13
N TYR A 47 -1.94 -11.20 -5.46
CA TYR A 47 -0.88 -10.27 -5.85
C TYR A 47 -0.32 -10.61 -7.24
N GLN A 48 -0.08 -11.90 -7.51
CA GLN A 48 0.42 -12.39 -8.79
C GLN A 48 -0.62 -12.27 -9.92
N HIS A 49 -1.88 -12.58 -9.63
CA HIS A 49 -2.98 -12.59 -10.60
C HIS A 49 -3.80 -11.29 -10.60
N CYS A 50 -3.25 -10.18 -10.11
CA CYS A 50 -3.91 -8.89 -10.16
C CYS A 50 -4.18 -8.51 -11.64
N PRO A 51 -5.47 -8.30 -12.03
CA PRO A 51 -5.82 -8.06 -13.43
C PRO A 51 -5.10 -6.84 -14.00
N PRO A 52 -4.50 -6.92 -15.20
CA PRO A 52 -3.84 -5.78 -15.83
C PRO A 52 -4.75 -4.56 -15.98
N ALA A 53 -6.05 -4.78 -16.22
CA ALA A 53 -7.05 -3.73 -16.34
C ALA A 53 -7.23 -2.92 -15.04
N GLU A 54 -7.20 -3.57 -13.86
CA GLU A 54 -7.28 -2.88 -12.57
C GLU A 54 -6.04 -2.02 -12.31
N LEU A 55 -4.85 -2.55 -12.64
CA LEU A 55 -3.60 -1.79 -12.54
C LEU A 55 -3.58 -0.58 -13.47
N GLN A 56 -4.10 -0.75 -14.68
CA GLN A 56 -4.20 0.34 -15.65
C GLN A 56 -5.25 1.37 -15.23
N ALA A 57 -6.39 0.94 -14.66
CA ALA A 57 -7.39 1.86 -14.11
C ALA A 57 -6.82 2.69 -12.96
N ALA A 58 -6.17 2.06 -11.98
CA ALA A 58 -5.57 2.77 -10.87
C ALA A 58 -4.39 3.67 -11.29
N ARG A 59 -3.61 3.27 -12.31
CA ARG A 59 -2.59 4.17 -12.92
C ARG A 59 -3.22 5.38 -13.61
N ARG A 60 -4.30 5.19 -14.39
CA ARG A 60 -5.05 6.28 -15.01
C ARG A 60 -5.63 7.22 -13.96
N TRP A 61 -6.12 6.68 -12.85
CA TRP A 61 -6.62 7.47 -11.72
C TRP A 61 -5.50 8.31 -11.08
N LEU A 62 -4.33 7.72 -10.83
CA LEU A 62 -3.17 8.42 -10.26
C LEU A 62 -2.54 9.46 -11.20
N ALA A 63 -2.80 9.37 -12.51
CA ALA A 63 -2.33 10.35 -13.48
C ALA A 63 -3.15 11.65 -13.46
N GLN A 64 -4.31 11.67 -12.78
CA GLN A 64 -5.13 12.88 -12.68
C GLN A 64 -4.51 13.89 -11.71
N PRO A 65 -4.64 15.21 -11.96
CA PRO A 65 -4.12 16.24 -11.07
C PRO A 65 -4.72 16.11 -9.65
N GLY A 66 -3.86 16.24 -8.64
CA GLY A 66 -4.27 16.14 -7.24
C GLY A 66 -4.59 14.71 -6.75
N HIS A 67 -4.44 13.70 -7.60
CA HIS A 67 -4.57 12.31 -7.19
C HIS A 67 -3.20 11.74 -6.83
N GLN A 68 -3.13 11.02 -5.72
CA GLN A 68 -1.89 10.43 -5.23
C GLN A 68 -2.14 9.17 -4.42
N MET A 69 -1.09 8.37 -4.29
CA MET A 69 -1.10 7.18 -3.46
C MET A 69 -0.10 7.36 -2.32
N LEU A 70 -0.58 7.23 -1.08
CA LEU A 70 0.26 7.27 0.12
C LEU A 70 0.46 5.86 0.62
N ALA A 71 1.69 5.37 0.50
CA ALA A 71 2.12 4.12 1.12
C ALA A 71 2.22 4.27 2.64
N ILE A 72 2.06 3.19 3.42
CA ILE A 72 2.23 3.27 4.88
C ILE A 72 3.65 3.67 5.35
N THR A 73 4.63 3.61 4.46
CA THR A 73 6.00 4.09 4.67
C THR A 73 6.22 5.52 4.18
N ASP A 74 5.23 6.14 3.53
CA ASP A 74 5.28 7.55 3.13
C ASP A 74 5.16 8.42 4.39
N SER A 75 5.98 9.47 4.49
CA SER A 75 5.97 10.39 5.62
C SER A 75 4.65 11.17 5.76
N ARG A 76 3.89 11.29 4.65
CA ARG A 76 2.57 11.93 4.59
C ARG A 76 1.43 10.98 4.94
N TYR A 77 1.72 9.70 5.20
CA TYR A 77 0.70 8.75 5.61
C TYR A 77 0.19 9.10 7.02
N PRO A 78 -1.13 9.18 7.25
CA PRO A 78 -1.66 9.67 8.52
C PRO A 78 -1.24 8.82 9.71
N ARG A 79 -0.54 9.45 10.68
CA ARG A 79 0.01 8.72 11.85
C ARG A 79 -1.07 7.98 12.63
N ARG A 80 -2.23 8.60 12.82
CA ARG A 80 -3.39 8.02 13.53
C ARG A 80 -3.92 6.76 12.85
N LEU A 81 -3.95 6.76 11.52
CA LEU A 81 -4.35 5.60 10.76
C LEU A 81 -3.31 4.50 10.93
N ALA A 82 -2.02 4.84 10.85
CA ALA A 82 -0.91 3.89 10.97
C ALA A 82 -0.80 3.18 12.32
N THR A 83 -1.46 3.70 13.37
CA THR A 83 -1.51 3.11 14.73
C THR A 83 -2.69 2.17 14.94
N LEU A 84 -3.62 2.05 13.98
CA LEU A 84 -4.73 1.10 14.08
C LEU A 84 -4.22 -0.35 14.08
N TYR A 85 -5.07 -1.29 14.50
CA TYR A 85 -4.73 -2.72 14.52
C TYR A 85 -4.49 -3.30 13.11
N CYS A 86 -5.20 -2.80 12.10
CA CYS A 86 -5.09 -3.25 10.71
C CYS A 86 -5.14 -2.06 9.74
N PRO A 87 -4.07 -1.23 9.69
CA PRO A 87 -4.07 -0.03 8.86
C PRO A 87 -4.00 -0.37 7.36
N PRO A 88 -4.68 0.36 6.47
CA PRO A 88 -4.56 0.08 5.05
C PRO A 88 -3.11 0.25 4.58
N PRO A 89 -2.54 -0.70 3.80
CA PRO A 89 -1.13 -0.62 3.40
C PRO A 89 -0.84 0.58 2.48
N ALA A 90 -1.85 1.05 1.75
CA ALA A 90 -1.78 2.28 0.98
C ALA A 90 -3.15 2.98 0.96
N LEU A 91 -3.14 4.30 0.81
CA LEU A 91 -4.31 5.14 0.61
C LEU A 91 -4.28 5.72 -0.81
N PHE A 92 -5.44 5.78 -1.46
CA PHE A 92 -5.65 6.57 -2.67
C PHE A 92 -6.36 7.86 -2.27
N VAL A 93 -5.69 8.99 -2.46
CA VAL A 93 -6.15 10.31 -2.01
C VAL A 93 -6.35 11.21 -3.23
N ALA A 94 -7.55 11.77 -3.35
CA ALA A 94 -7.86 12.84 -4.29
C ALA A 94 -7.99 14.15 -3.51
N GLY A 95 -7.14 15.13 -3.86
CA GLY A 95 -7.04 16.41 -3.15
C GLY A 95 -5.82 16.48 -2.23
N ASP A 96 -5.89 17.39 -1.26
CA ASP A 96 -4.78 17.69 -0.34
C ASP A 96 -4.66 16.63 0.78
N PRO A 97 -3.56 15.88 0.86
CA PRO A 97 -3.35 14.88 1.90
C PRO A 97 -3.11 15.51 3.28
N ALA A 98 -2.72 16.79 3.36
CA ALA A 98 -2.53 17.48 4.64
C ALA A 98 -3.84 17.53 5.45
N CYS A 99 -5.00 17.51 4.78
CA CYS A 99 -6.30 17.43 5.44
C CYS A 99 -6.43 16.15 6.30
N LEU A 100 -5.72 15.07 5.97
CA LEU A 100 -5.77 13.80 6.71
C LEU A 100 -5.07 13.85 8.08
N GLU A 101 -4.22 14.87 8.33
CA GLU A 101 -3.58 15.11 9.62
C GLU A 101 -4.45 15.98 10.56
N THR A 102 -5.54 16.55 10.04
CA THR A 102 -6.45 17.37 10.84
C THR A 102 -7.37 16.51 11.72
N ARG A 103 -8.12 17.14 12.63
CA ARG A 103 -9.09 16.43 13.46
C ARG A 103 -10.27 15.97 12.60
N GLN A 104 -10.52 14.66 12.58
CA GLN A 104 -11.62 14.03 11.84
C GLN A 104 -12.75 13.59 12.77
N LEU A 105 -13.97 13.63 12.25
CA LEU A 105 -15.18 13.07 12.85
C LEU A 105 -15.76 12.07 11.85
N ALA A 106 -16.37 11.00 12.36
CA ALA A 106 -16.99 9.93 11.57
C ALA A 106 -18.49 9.88 11.85
#